data_AF-A0A8H5A761-F1
#
_entry.id   AF-A0A8H5A761-F1
#
_cell.length_a   1.000
_cell.length_b   1.000
_cell.length_c   1.000
_cell.angle_alpha   90.00
_cell.angle_beta   90.00
_cell.angle_gamma   90.00
#
_symmetry.space_group_name_H-M   'P 1'
#
loop_
_entity.id
_entity.type
_entity.pdbx_description
1 polymer ?
#
loop_
_entity_poly.entity_id
_entity_poly.type
_entity_poly.pdbx_seq_one_letter_code
_entity_poly.pdbx_strand_id
1 'polypeptide(L)'
;MSVPGSSETNESTIVVIGAGIIGLTSALKIQQLTADSPSTSVLLVAKEWPTSIPGAPTTHSADYASMWAGAHIRPIPASTPQLRREAKWVKHTVAELQNHQQTEPWVGIRRLPGIEYLEDPSPEYLKQDAQSFANETGLPGYRKYEAHELPEGVKLGFEYDTYCIHAPLYTASLLRKFIVQGGKTLQRDLKSEWEAFILAPSVKLVVNASGMGFGDKKCFPIRGQTVLTNLTAADKTITTQKKDGTWSFIIPRSFNGGTVIGGTKEVGNWQLEPSQETQSQLLKAAQPIIPQACDKKQTPETIKVIKDVVGRRPAREGGMRVETEARDTTWGVKHAIHAYGAGGRGFELSWGVASEVAELASEILESQSSMSTPTDENWQPKAIVFDLLTGLLNSWDLWDASTPSKTHEDGGRWRQRYLEITFGAGSYKPYEDLVRQAAAEVGLPASAPEALLKNWSSLKAWEEVPSVLQALKAQGYRVGVITNCSKHSGYFAIHGVEEQASVGFETPFTFDAAVTAEESGFYKPVKEAYHAILPKLGVEAEDILFVAGSAGDVEGATNAGMKVVWHNKIGLTKKGNAVPLRESRTLDDALKGYLTKREE
;
A
#
# COMPACT_ATOMS: atom_id res chain seq x y z
N MET A 1 -9.19 14.58 40.05
CA MET A 1 -8.12 14.49 39.04
C MET A 1 -8.57 13.48 38.01
N SER A 2 -9.13 13.96 36.91
CA SER A 2 -9.59 13.18 35.77
C SER A 2 -8.39 12.81 34.91
N VAL A 3 -8.25 11.51 34.61
CA VAL A 3 -7.34 11.01 33.59
C VAL A 3 -7.89 11.44 32.24
N PRO A 4 -7.15 12.17 31.39
CA PRO A 4 -7.60 12.47 30.04
C PRO A 4 -7.65 11.17 29.23
N GLY A 5 -8.82 10.84 28.70
CA GLY A 5 -9.00 9.72 27.78
C GLY A 5 -8.19 9.96 26.51
N SER A 6 -7.38 8.99 26.14
CA SER A 6 -6.69 8.93 24.85
C SER A 6 -7.71 8.89 23.73
N SER A 7 -7.82 9.97 22.95
CA SER A 7 -8.34 9.89 21.59
C SER A 7 -7.40 9.00 20.78
N GLU A 8 -7.75 7.75 20.53
CA GLU A 8 -7.02 6.91 19.58
C GLU A 8 -7.15 7.57 18.20
N THR A 9 -6.06 8.22 17.78
CA THR A 9 -5.91 8.77 16.46
C THR A 9 -6.06 7.63 15.45
N ASN A 10 -6.84 7.87 14.40
CA ASN A 10 -7.13 6.93 13.31
C ASN A 10 -5.84 6.71 12.47
N GLU A 11 -4.83 6.07 13.04
CA GLU A 11 -3.51 5.87 12.46
C GLU A 11 -3.57 4.82 11.35
N SER A 12 -3.00 5.17 10.20
CA SER A 12 -2.83 4.28 9.06
C SER A 12 -1.35 4.09 8.76
N THR A 13 -1.02 2.99 8.10
CA THR A 13 0.37 2.60 7.85
C THR A 13 0.58 2.25 6.38
N ILE A 14 1.67 2.75 5.81
CA ILE A 14 2.23 2.24 4.56
C ILE A 14 3.47 1.43 4.91
N VAL A 15 3.52 0.18 4.46
CA VAL A 15 4.64 -0.71 4.75
C VAL A 15 5.56 -0.78 3.56
N VAL A 16 6.85 -0.54 3.75
CA VAL A 16 7.90 -0.73 2.74
C VAL A 16 8.74 -1.93 3.13
N ILE A 17 8.87 -2.92 2.25
CA ILE A 17 9.64 -4.14 2.49
C ILE A 17 11.02 -4.01 1.84
N GLY A 18 12.07 -4.24 2.64
CA GLY A 18 13.46 -4.26 2.23
C GLY A 18 14.18 -2.95 2.53
N ALA A 19 15.29 -3.01 3.27
CA ALA A 19 16.10 -1.82 3.59
C ALA A 19 17.29 -1.65 2.62
N GLY A 20 17.21 -2.20 1.41
CA GLY A 20 18.17 -1.92 0.33
C GLY A 20 17.95 -0.54 -0.28
N ILE A 21 18.79 -0.18 -1.25
CA ILE A 21 18.74 1.16 -1.87
C ILE A 21 17.35 1.48 -2.46
N ILE A 22 16.68 0.52 -3.11
CA ILE A 22 15.34 0.73 -3.67
C ILE A 22 14.31 0.96 -2.56
N GLY A 23 14.32 0.14 -1.50
CA GLY A 23 13.36 0.30 -0.40
C GLY A 23 13.59 1.55 0.45
N LEU A 24 14.84 1.93 0.71
CA LEU A 24 15.17 3.16 1.45
C LEU A 24 14.75 4.42 0.69
N THR A 25 15.05 4.48 -0.61
CA THR A 25 14.64 5.63 -1.44
C THR A 25 13.13 5.69 -1.62
N SER A 26 12.48 4.53 -1.81
CA SER A 26 11.01 4.43 -1.84
C SER A 26 10.39 4.90 -0.52
N ALA A 27 10.89 4.45 0.63
CA ALA A 27 10.38 4.85 1.94
C ALA A 27 10.48 6.36 2.18
N LEU A 28 11.58 7.00 1.76
CA LEU A 28 11.75 8.45 1.83
C LEU A 28 10.79 9.19 0.89
N LYS A 29 10.58 8.72 -0.35
CA LYS A 29 9.61 9.33 -1.27
C LYS A 29 8.17 9.15 -0.77
N ILE A 30 7.84 8.03 -0.14
CA ILE A 30 6.54 7.83 0.51
C ILE A 30 6.37 8.76 1.72
N GLN A 31 7.40 8.97 2.56
CA GLN A 31 7.34 9.96 3.64
C GLN A 31 7.09 11.38 3.11
N GLN A 32 7.71 11.73 1.97
CA GLN A 32 7.44 13.02 1.30
C GLN A 32 5.99 13.09 0.80
N LEU A 33 5.49 12.04 0.16
CA LEU A 33 4.11 11.95 -0.33
C LEU A 33 3.08 12.10 0.80
N THR A 34 3.35 11.51 1.97
CA THR A 34 2.43 11.53 3.11
C THR A 34 2.74 12.62 4.14
N ALA A 35 3.60 13.60 3.83
CA ALA A 35 4.04 14.62 4.77
C ALA A 35 2.88 15.44 5.35
N ASP A 36 1.85 15.70 4.54
CA ASP A 36 0.64 16.44 4.93
C ASP A 36 -0.46 15.55 5.56
N SER A 37 -0.17 14.26 5.74
CA SER A 37 -1.09 13.26 6.32
C SER A 37 -0.56 12.77 7.69
N PRO A 38 -0.73 13.54 8.78
CA PRO A 38 -0.13 13.24 10.08
C PRO A 38 -0.63 11.94 10.72
N SER A 39 -1.77 11.42 10.25
CA SER A 39 -2.32 10.13 10.65
C SER A 39 -1.77 8.94 9.84
N THR A 40 -0.86 9.17 8.88
CA THR A 40 -0.24 8.10 8.09
C THR A 40 1.22 7.94 8.48
N SER A 41 1.57 6.76 8.97
CA SER A 41 2.95 6.39 9.30
C SER A 41 3.56 5.50 8.22
N VAL A 42 4.87 5.63 8.02
CA VAL A 42 5.62 4.75 7.12
C VAL A 42 6.41 3.76 7.96
N LEU A 43 6.19 2.47 7.75
CA LEU A 43 6.88 1.37 8.41
C LEU A 43 7.81 0.67 7.43
N LEU A 44 9.12 0.81 7.62
CA LEU A 44 10.13 0.06 6.88
C LEU A 44 10.36 -1.29 7.56
N VAL A 45 10.22 -2.39 6.83
CA VAL A 45 10.35 -3.76 7.32
C VAL A 45 11.46 -4.46 6.55
N ALA A 46 12.45 -5.01 7.25
CA ALA A 46 13.55 -5.69 6.58
C ALA A 46 14.15 -6.82 7.41
N LYS A 47 14.70 -7.83 6.73
CA LYS A 47 15.49 -8.90 7.35
C LYS A 47 16.84 -8.38 7.84
N GLU A 48 17.47 -7.53 7.04
CA GLU A 48 18.80 -6.95 7.27
C GLU A 48 18.73 -5.42 7.14
N TRP A 49 19.56 -4.72 7.92
CA TRP A 49 19.61 -3.26 7.99
C TRP A 49 20.97 -2.72 7.55
N PRO A 50 21.04 -1.52 6.94
CA PRO A 50 22.30 -0.79 6.81
C PRO A 50 22.98 -0.60 8.18
N THR A 51 24.30 -0.74 8.26
CA THR A 51 25.07 -0.65 9.52
C THR A 51 24.86 0.71 10.19
N SER A 52 24.04 0.75 11.24
CA SER A 52 23.82 1.93 12.12
C SER A 52 22.74 1.73 13.19
N ILE A 53 21.93 0.66 13.13
CA ILE A 53 20.87 0.37 14.11
C ILE A 53 21.35 -0.70 15.12
N PRO A 54 21.03 -0.57 16.42
CA PRO A 54 21.21 -1.66 17.39
C PRO A 54 20.57 -2.97 16.90
N GLY A 55 21.36 -4.05 16.83
CA GLY A 55 20.93 -5.35 16.30
C GLY A 55 21.19 -5.58 14.81
N ALA A 56 21.67 -4.57 14.06
CA ALA A 56 22.17 -4.78 12.71
C ALA A 56 23.44 -5.66 12.75
N PRO A 57 23.54 -6.70 11.92
CA PRO A 57 24.68 -7.59 11.96
C PRO A 57 25.95 -6.86 11.48
N THR A 58 27.11 -7.21 12.06
CA THR A 58 28.41 -6.68 11.63
C THR A 58 28.85 -7.24 10.27
N THR A 59 28.15 -8.28 9.79
CA THR A 59 28.30 -8.91 8.50
C THR A 59 26.94 -9.03 7.81
N HIS A 60 26.88 -8.77 6.51
CA HIS A 60 25.64 -8.90 5.74
C HIS A 60 25.65 -10.21 4.95
N SER A 61 24.47 -10.68 4.56
CA SER A 61 24.36 -11.79 3.62
C SER A 61 24.75 -11.33 2.20
N ALA A 62 25.18 -12.26 1.35
CA ALA A 62 25.45 -11.97 -0.05
C ALA A 62 24.21 -11.46 -0.81
N ASP A 63 23.00 -11.75 -0.33
CA ASP A 63 21.72 -11.35 -0.93
C ASP A 63 21.33 -9.92 -0.59
N TYR A 64 21.91 -9.33 0.46
CA TYR A 64 21.72 -7.92 0.77
C TYR A 64 22.59 -7.03 -0.13
N ALA A 65 22.30 -7.10 -1.43
CA ALA A 65 23.13 -6.63 -2.55
C ALA A 65 23.60 -5.18 -2.43
N SER A 66 22.82 -4.32 -1.77
CA SER A 66 23.14 -2.91 -1.61
C SER A 66 24.46 -2.69 -0.85
N MET A 67 24.84 -3.60 0.05
CA MET A 67 26.08 -3.49 0.83
C MET A 67 27.34 -3.82 0.03
N TRP A 68 27.17 -4.52 -1.09
CA TRP A 68 28.27 -5.06 -1.92
C TRP A 68 28.51 -4.27 -3.19
N ALA A 69 27.66 -3.30 -3.50
CA ALA A 69 27.79 -2.49 -4.69
C ALA A 69 29.06 -1.61 -4.65
N GLY A 70 29.55 -1.22 -5.84
CA GLY A 70 30.67 -0.30 -6.00
C GLY A 70 30.45 1.00 -5.22
N ALA A 71 29.54 1.90 -5.63
CA ALA A 71 28.70 1.91 -6.85
C ALA A 71 29.02 3.17 -7.68
N HIS A 72 28.75 3.15 -8.98
CA HIS A 72 28.82 4.36 -9.83
C HIS A 72 27.57 4.46 -10.70
N ILE A 73 27.31 5.64 -11.26
CA ILE A 73 26.27 5.84 -12.26
C ILE A 73 26.89 5.57 -13.62
N ARG A 74 26.49 4.46 -14.26
CA ARG A 74 27.06 4.02 -15.53
C ARG A 74 25.91 3.67 -16.48
N PRO A 75 25.29 4.69 -17.08
CA PRO A 75 24.15 4.49 -17.94
C PRO A 75 24.54 3.70 -19.19
N ILE A 76 23.57 2.98 -19.74
CA ILE A 76 23.68 2.26 -21.00
C ILE A 76 22.70 2.86 -22.02
N PRO A 77 22.99 2.78 -23.34
CA PRO A 77 22.12 3.35 -24.36
C PRO A 77 20.67 2.87 -24.25
N ALA A 78 19.72 3.80 -24.36
CA ALA A 78 18.28 3.54 -24.20
C ALA A 78 17.64 2.83 -25.42
N SER A 79 18.16 1.65 -25.79
CA SER A 79 17.87 1.00 -27.07
C SER A 79 16.53 0.28 -27.14
N THR A 80 16.04 -0.24 -26.01
CA THR A 80 14.76 -0.97 -25.92
C THR A 80 13.70 -0.15 -25.18
N PRO A 81 12.39 -0.48 -25.30
CA PRO A 81 11.35 0.18 -24.50
C PRO A 81 11.63 0.14 -22.99
N GLN A 82 12.14 -1.00 -22.51
CA GLN A 82 12.56 -1.16 -21.12
C GLN A 82 13.70 -0.20 -20.77
N LEU A 83 14.77 -0.15 -21.59
CA LEU A 83 15.91 0.73 -21.33
C LEU A 83 15.55 2.22 -21.45
N ARG A 84 14.56 2.58 -22.26
CA ARG A 84 14.01 3.95 -22.31
C ARG A 84 13.27 4.34 -21.04
N ARG A 85 12.51 3.42 -20.42
CA ARG A 85 11.91 3.66 -19.09
C ARG A 85 13.02 3.79 -18.04
N GLU A 86 14.00 2.91 -18.05
CA GLU A 86 15.14 2.95 -17.13
C GLU A 86 15.99 4.22 -17.29
N ALA A 87 16.14 4.75 -18.51
CA ALA A 87 16.84 6.03 -18.74
C ALA A 87 16.15 7.22 -18.05
N LYS A 88 14.80 7.25 -18.04
CA LYS A 88 14.06 8.25 -17.24
C LYS A 88 14.40 8.14 -15.75
N TRP A 89 14.47 6.92 -15.23
CA TRP A 89 14.85 6.70 -13.83
C TRP A 89 16.28 7.12 -13.52
N VAL A 90 17.23 6.84 -14.43
CA VAL A 90 18.61 7.31 -14.32
C VAL A 90 18.64 8.83 -14.24
N LYS A 91 17.95 9.52 -15.15
CA LYS A 91 17.93 10.98 -15.20
C LYS A 91 17.40 11.61 -13.91
N HIS A 92 16.32 11.06 -13.36
CA HIS A 92 15.79 11.50 -12.06
C HIS A 92 16.79 11.21 -10.92
N THR A 93 17.45 10.05 -10.97
CA THR A 93 18.45 9.69 -9.98
C THR A 93 19.66 10.61 -10.01
N VAL A 94 20.14 10.99 -11.19
CA VAL A 94 21.21 11.97 -11.36
C VAL A 94 20.84 13.32 -10.77
N ALA A 95 19.62 13.81 -11.01
CA ALA A 95 19.14 15.07 -10.44
C ALA A 95 19.12 15.03 -8.89
N GLU A 96 18.66 13.93 -8.29
CA GLU A 96 18.63 13.79 -6.82
C GLU A 96 20.04 13.66 -6.23
N LEU A 97 20.96 12.92 -6.89
CA LEU A 97 22.35 12.83 -6.46
C LEU A 97 23.08 14.18 -6.55
N GLN A 98 22.79 14.97 -7.57
CA GLN A 98 23.28 16.34 -7.68
C GLN A 98 22.80 17.20 -6.51
N ASN A 99 21.50 17.14 -6.19
CA ASN A 99 20.93 17.85 -5.05
C ASN A 99 21.59 17.43 -3.73
N HIS A 100 21.66 16.13 -3.46
CA HIS A 100 22.30 15.59 -2.25
C HIS A 100 23.77 15.98 -2.12
N GLN A 101 24.53 16.01 -3.22
CA GLN A 101 25.92 16.44 -3.17
C GLN A 101 26.04 17.91 -2.72
N GLN A 102 25.08 18.76 -3.09
CA GLN A 102 25.03 20.17 -2.73
C GLN A 102 24.53 20.39 -1.29
N THR A 103 23.51 19.64 -0.87
CA THR A 103 22.82 19.88 0.41
C THR A 103 23.30 18.98 1.55
N GLU A 104 23.83 17.80 1.23
CA GLU A 104 24.21 16.75 2.18
C GLU A 104 25.58 16.12 1.82
N PRO A 105 26.67 16.92 1.71
CA PRO A 105 27.96 16.42 1.20
C PRO A 105 28.57 15.26 2.00
N TRP A 106 28.12 15.04 3.25
CA TRP A 106 28.58 13.97 4.14
C TRP A 106 28.02 12.57 3.83
N VAL A 107 27.06 12.42 2.90
CA VAL A 107 26.36 11.13 2.68
C VAL A 107 27.12 10.12 1.82
N GLY A 108 28.33 10.46 1.35
CA GLY A 108 29.21 9.52 0.65
C GLY A 108 29.02 9.49 -0.86
N ILE A 109 28.57 10.59 -1.45
CA ILE A 109 28.50 10.79 -2.91
C ILE A 109 29.72 11.61 -3.35
N ARG A 110 30.34 11.26 -4.47
CA ARG A 110 31.42 12.03 -5.09
C ARG A 110 31.19 12.14 -6.59
N ARG A 111 31.12 13.38 -7.10
CA ARG A 111 31.19 13.65 -8.53
C ARG A 111 32.64 13.57 -9.03
N LEU A 112 32.85 12.87 -10.13
CA LEU A 112 34.16 12.64 -10.74
C LEU A 112 34.02 12.15 -12.20
N PRO A 113 35.06 12.25 -13.04
CA PRO A 113 34.99 11.75 -14.42
C PRO A 113 34.86 10.22 -14.49
N GLY A 114 33.91 9.75 -15.27
CA GLY A 114 33.76 8.36 -15.70
C GLY A 114 34.35 8.16 -17.09
N ILE A 115 35.08 7.06 -17.29
CA ILE A 115 35.63 6.66 -18.59
C ILE A 115 35.15 5.25 -18.92
N GLU A 116 34.70 5.07 -20.15
CA GLU A 116 34.25 3.79 -20.68
C GLU A 116 35.12 3.36 -21.85
N TYR A 117 35.63 2.13 -21.80
CA TYR A 117 36.35 1.47 -22.88
C TYR A 117 35.62 0.21 -23.30
N LEU A 118 35.26 0.10 -24.58
CA LEU A 118 34.58 -1.05 -25.15
C LEU A 118 35.41 -1.62 -26.30
N GLU A 119 35.84 -2.88 -26.16
CA GLU A 119 36.55 -3.62 -27.22
C GLU A 119 35.61 -4.09 -28.33
N ASP A 120 34.33 -4.31 -28.01
CA ASP A 120 33.30 -4.71 -28.98
C ASP A 120 31.95 -4.02 -28.68
N PRO A 121 31.83 -2.71 -28.96
CA PRO A 121 30.63 -1.94 -28.65
C PRO A 121 29.46 -2.36 -29.56
N SER A 122 28.25 -2.33 -29.00
CA SER A 122 27.03 -2.51 -29.81
C SER A 122 26.81 -1.31 -30.74
N PRO A 123 26.02 -1.46 -31.82
CA PRO A 123 25.70 -0.35 -32.73
C PRO A 123 25.10 0.87 -32.03
N GLU A 124 24.39 0.68 -30.92
CA GLU A 124 23.74 1.74 -30.16
C GLU A 124 24.75 2.61 -29.41
N TYR A 125 25.80 2.01 -28.84
CA TYR A 125 26.92 2.77 -28.28
C TYR A 125 27.64 3.60 -29.35
N LEU A 126 27.80 3.05 -30.56
CA LEU A 126 28.49 3.75 -31.64
C LEU A 126 27.71 4.98 -32.15
N LYS A 127 26.38 4.93 -32.09
CA LYS A 127 25.46 6.01 -32.52
C LYS A 127 25.26 7.10 -31.46
N GLN A 128 25.63 6.83 -30.21
CA GLN A 128 25.46 7.79 -29.12
C GLN A 128 26.39 9.00 -29.32
N ASP A 129 25.86 10.18 -29.00
CA ASP A 129 26.54 11.47 -29.04
C ASP A 129 26.28 12.26 -27.75
N ALA A 130 26.88 13.44 -27.62
CA ALA A 130 26.74 14.26 -26.41
C ALA A 130 25.28 14.65 -26.11
N GLN A 131 24.48 14.90 -27.14
CA GLN A 131 23.10 15.35 -26.98
C GLN A 131 22.18 14.20 -26.55
N SER A 132 22.27 13.05 -27.21
CA SER A 132 21.53 11.83 -26.85
C SER A 132 21.94 11.33 -25.47
N PHE A 133 23.23 11.31 -25.15
CA PHE A 133 23.73 10.94 -23.82
C PHE A 133 23.17 11.85 -22.72
N ALA A 134 23.24 13.17 -22.89
CA ALA A 134 22.69 14.13 -21.92
C ALA A 134 21.16 13.99 -21.78
N ASN A 135 20.45 13.74 -22.89
CA ASN A 135 19.00 13.57 -22.88
C ASN A 135 18.57 12.33 -22.09
N GLU A 136 19.27 11.21 -22.30
CA GLU A 136 19.00 9.92 -21.67
C GLU A 136 19.42 9.88 -20.20
N THR A 137 20.52 10.54 -19.83
CA THR A 137 21.17 10.33 -18.53
C THR A 137 21.10 11.54 -17.59
N GLY A 138 21.01 12.75 -18.13
CA GLY A 138 21.21 13.99 -17.36
C GLY A 138 22.67 14.26 -16.96
N LEU A 139 23.62 13.41 -17.35
CA LEU A 139 25.04 13.59 -17.03
C LEU A 139 25.72 14.51 -18.05
N PRO A 140 26.52 15.50 -17.60
CA PRO A 140 27.25 16.39 -18.48
C PRO A 140 28.62 15.83 -18.88
N GLY A 141 29.34 16.57 -19.74
CA GLY A 141 30.76 16.31 -20.01
C GLY A 141 31.04 15.16 -20.97
N TYR A 142 30.04 14.66 -21.71
CA TYR A 142 30.24 13.58 -22.68
C TYR A 142 31.25 14.00 -23.77
N ARG A 143 32.34 13.25 -23.88
CA ARG A 143 33.32 13.38 -24.96
C ARG A 143 33.77 12.01 -25.45
N LYS A 144 33.50 11.74 -26.72
CA LYS A 144 34.00 10.55 -27.42
C LYS A 144 35.48 10.72 -27.77
N TYR A 145 36.26 9.67 -27.59
CA TYR A 145 37.69 9.67 -27.89
C TYR A 145 37.96 9.42 -29.37
N GLU A 146 38.98 10.10 -29.87
CA GLU A 146 39.54 9.86 -31.20
C GLU A 146 40.38 8.59 -31.22
N ALA A 147 40.59 8.01 -32.41
CA ALA A 147 41.30 6.73 -32.56
C ALA A 147 42.71 6.72 -31.94
N HIS A 148 43.39 7.86 -31.89
CA HIS A 148 44.74 7.99 -31.32
C HIS A 148 44.76 8.09 -29.78
N GLU A 149 43.62 8.37 -29.15
CA GLU A 149 43.46 8.42 -27.69
C GLU A 149 43.10 7.04 -27.11
N LEU A 150 42.70 6.09 -27.95
CA LEU A 150 42.22 4.77 -27.52
C LEU A 150 43.37 3.86 -27.09
N PRO A 151 43.22 3.13 -25.97
CA PRO A 151 44.11 2.02 -25.65
C PRO A 151 44.07 0.94 -26.74
N GLU A 152 45.15 0.17 -26.85
CA GLU A 152 45.24 -0.94 -27.81
C GLU A 152 44.09 -1.93 -27.63
N GLY A 153 43.43 -2.30 -28.74
CA GLY A 153 42.30 -3.24 -28.75
C GLY A 153 40.93 -2.64 -28.42
N VAL A 154 40.86 -1.39 -27.96
CA VAL A 154 39.60 -0.69 -27.69
C VAL A 154 39.02 -0.10 -28.98
N LYS A 155 37.75 -0.38 -29.27
CA LYS A 155 37.05 0.16 -30.45
C LYS A 155 36.28 1.45 -30.16
N LEU A 156 35.85 1.64 -28.91
CA LEU A 156 35.13 2.84 -28.49
C LEU A 156 35.60 3.26 -27.09
N GLY A 157 35.96 4.53 -26.96
CA GLY A 157 36.29 5.19 -25.70
C GLY A 157 35.48 6.48 -25.57
N PHE A 158 34.99 6.78 -24.37
CA PHE A 158 34.37 8.07 -24.07
C PHE A 158 34.47 8.40 -22.57
N GLU A 159 34.42 9.70 -22.26
CA GLU A 159 34.37 10.22 -20.88
C GLU A 159 33.14 11.09 -20.64
N TYR A 160 32.75 11.22 -19.37
CA TYR A 160 31.62 12.02 -18.90
C TYR A 160 31.77 12.32 -17.40
N ASP A 161 31.07 13.33 -16.89
CA ASP A 161 30.99 13.54 -15.44
C ASP A 161 29.97 12.58 -14.84
N THR A 162 30.33 11.88 -13.77
CA THR A 162 29.44 10.92 -13.09
C THR A 162 29.56 10.99 -11.58
N TYR A 163 28.82 10.12 -10.88
CA TYR A 163 28.82 9.98 -9.44
C TYR A 163 29.29 8.58 -9.03
N CYS A 164 30.24 8.53 -8.11
CA CYS A 164 30.53 7.34 -7.31
C CYS A 164 29.90 7.47 -5.93
N ILE A 165 29.41 6.35 -5.41
CA ILE A 165 28.66 6.27 -4.16
C ILE A 165 29.35 5.26 -3.24
N HIS A 166 29.68 5.71 -2.03
CA HIS A 166 30.05 4.84 -0.93
C HIS A 166 28.79 4.13 -0.43
N ALA A 167 28.45 2.99 -1.05
CA ALA A 167 27.16 2.31 -0.89
C ALA A 167 26.71 2.07 0.57
N PRO A 168 27.50 1.42 1.46
CA PRO A 168 27.11 1.26 2.87
C PRO A 168 26.85 2.59 3.59
N LEU A 169 27.73 3.57 3.45
CA LEU A 169 27.57 4.89 4.08
C LEU A 169 26.33 5.62 3.58
N TYR A 170 26.06 5.57 2.27
CA TYR A 170 24.90 6.22 1.69
C TYR A 170 23.60 5.59 2.19
N THR A 171 23.48 4.26 2.14
CA THR A 171 22.30 3.56 2.65
C THR A 171 22.07 3.78 4.16
N ALA A 172 23.14 3.80 4.97
CA ALA A 172 23.03 4.13 6.39
C ALA A 172 22.57 5.58 6.61
N SER A 173 23.01 6.51 5.76
CA SER A 173 22.57 7.91 5.83
C SER A 173 21.09 8.06 5.46
N LEU A 174 20.62 7.37 4.42
CA LEU A 174 19.20 7.35 4.03
C LEU A 174 18.31 6.77 5.14
N LEU A 175 18.76 5.68 5.77
CA LEU A 175 18.04 5.09 6.90
C LEU A 175 17.94 6.05 8.09
N ARG A 176 19.05 6.73 8.45
CA ARG A 176 19.03 7.75 9.50
C ARG A 176 18.07 8.88 9.15
N LYS A 177 18.09 9.35 7.90
CA LYS A 177 17.18 10.39 7.41
C LYS A 177 15.71 9.95 7.55
N PHE A 178 15.39 8.73 7.13
CA PHE A 178 14.05 8.14 7.27
C PHE A 178 13.57 8.12 8.73
N ILE A 179 14.42 7.67 9.65
CA ILE A 179 14.10 7.60 11.09
C ILE A 179 13.93 8.99 11.68
N VAL A 180 14.83 9.93 11.39
CA VAL A 180 14.75 11.32 11.87
C VAL A 180 13.49 12.03 11.37
N GLN A 181 12.99 11.67 10.18
CA GLN A 181 11.72 12.14 9.63
C GLN A 181 10.48 11.42 10.20
N GLY A 182 10.63 10.64 11.27
CA GLY A 182 9.52 9.96 11.97
C GLY A 182 9.18 8.58 11.42
N GLY A 183 10.00 8.03 10.53
CA GLY A 183 9.81 6.69 9.97
C GLY A 183 9.99 5.60 11.02
N LYS A 184 9.11 4.58 11.01
CA LYS A 184 9.17 3.44 11.92
C LYS A 184 9.91 2.28 11.25
N THR A 185 10.64 1.48 12.02
CA THR A 185 11.40 0.32 11.51
C THR A 185 11.04 -0.97 12.24
N LEU A 186 10.95 -2.09 11.52
CA LEU A 186 10.72 -3.42 12.10
C LEU A 186 11.61 -4.48 11.45
N GLN A 187 12.44 -5.16 12.24
CA GLN A 187 13.24 -6.28 11.71
C GLN A 187 12.38 -7.54 11.60
N ARG A 188 12.19 -8.06 10.40
CA ARG A 188 11.42 -9.30 10.17
C ARG A 188 11.80 -9.98 8.86
N ASP A 189 11.84 -11.31 8.89
CA ASP A 189 12.03 -12.18 7.72
C ASP A 189 10.67 -12.67 7.23
N LEU A 190 10.02 -11.89 6.36
CA LEU A 190 8.72 -12.21 5.79
C LEU A 190 8.82 -13.38 4.80
N LYS A 191 7.74 -14.16 4.65
CA LYS A 191 7.66 -15.23 3.63
C LYS A 191 6.82 -14.84 2.42
N SER A 192 6.05 -13.77 2.53
CA SER A 192 5.35 -13.12 1.42
C SER A 192 5.20 -11.63 1.70
N GLU A 193 5.13 -10.81 0.64
CA GLU A 193 4.73 -9.41 0.72
C GLU A 193 3.37 -9.21 1.37
N TRP A 194 2.46 -10.19 1.24
CA TRP A 194 1.11 -10.10 1.79
C TRP A 194 1.09 -10.22 3.32
N GLU A 195 2.12 -10.81 3.94
CA GLU A 195 2.28 -10.80 5.39
C GLU A 195 2.48 -9.40 5.96
N ALA A 196 2.91 -8.43 5.13
CA ALA A 196 3.12 -7.07 5.59
C ALA A 196 1.81 -6.38 6.02
N PHE A 197 0.66 -6.80 5.50
CA PHE A 197 -0.64 -6.22 5.84
C PHE A 197 -1.10 -6.52 7.28
N ILE A 198 -0.51 -7.51 7.95
CA ILE A 198 -0.85 -7.85 9.33
C ILE A 198 0.16 -7.28 10.35
N LEU A 199 1.15 -6.50 9.90
CA LEU A 199 2.19 -5.93 10.77
C LEU A 199 1.74 -4.66 11.49
N ALA A 200 0.62 -4.06 11.07
CA ALA A 200 -0.02 -2.94 11.75
C ALA A 200 -1.54 -3.03 11.59
N PRO A 201 -2.34 -2.40 12.49
CA PRO A 201 -3.80 -2.51 12.47
C PRO A 201 -4.47 -2.01 11.18
N SER A 202 -3.90 -0.99 10.52
CA SER A 202 -4.50 -0.34 9.34
C SER A 202 -3.45 -0.11 8.25
N VAL A 203 -3.05 -1.18 7.56
CA VAL A 203 -2.12 -1.09 6.41
C VAL A 203 -2.90 -0.74 5.13
N LYS A 204 -2.63 0.45 4.58
CA LYS A 204 -3.24 0.97 3.33
C LYS A 204 -2.60 0.36 2.08
N LEU A 205 -1.28 0.21 2.12
CA LEU A 205 -0.45 -0.11 0.97
C LEU A 205 0.84 -0.82 1.42
N VAL A 206 1.32 -1.75 0.60
CA VAL A 206 2.63 -2.39 0.75
C VAL A 206 3.50 -2.06 -0.46
N VAL A 207 4.75 -1.66 -0.24
CA VAL A 207 5.78 -1.56 -1.28
C VAL A 207 6.75 -2.73 -1.12
N ASN A 208 6.79 -3.64 -2.08
CA ASN A 208 7.71 -4.78 -2.11
C ASN A 208 9.01 -4.42 -2.83
N ALA A 209 10.02 -4.00 -2.08
CA ALA A 209 11.39 -3.74 -2.54
C ALA A 209 12.40 -4.79 -2.00
N SER A 210 11.96 -6.05 -1.92
CA SER A 210 12.73 -7.18 -1.36
C SER A 210 13.95 -7.63 -2.19
N GLY A 211 14.22 -6.99 -3.32
CA GLY A 211 15.31 -7.34 -4.24
C GLY A 211 14.95 -8.47 -5.19
N MET A 212 14.69 -9.68 -4.67
CA MET A 212 14.37 -10.86 -5.48
C MET A 212 12.86 -11.08 -5.70
N GLY A 213 11.98 -10.33 -5.02
CA GLY A 213 10.56 -10.64 -5.00
C GLY A 213 10.26 -11.92 -4.21
N PHE A 214 9.00 -12.09 -3.78
CA PHE A 214 8.59 -13.29 -3.07
C PHE A 214 8.12 -14.34 -4.09
N GLY A 215 8.94 -15.36 -4.32
CA GLY A 215 8.60 -16.48 -5.21
C GLY A 215 8.53 -16.13 -6.70
N ASP A 216 9.05 -14.97 -7.13
CA ASP A 216 9.09 -14.61 -8.54
C ASP A 216 10.10 -15.47 -9.30
N LYS A 217 9.60 -16.40 -10.12
CA LYS A 217 10.42 -17.36 -10.88
C LYS A 217 11.29 -16.69 -11.95
N LYS A 218 11.00 -15.45 -12.35
CA LYS A 218 11.82 -14.68 -13.28
C LYS A 218 13.04 -14.07 -12.60
N CYS A 219 13.10 -14.06 -11.27
CA CYS A 219 14.23 -13.52 -10.54
C CYS A 219 15.33 -14.58 -10.38
N PHE A 220 16.57 -14.16 -10.60
CA PHE A 220 17.75 -14.99 -10.48
C PHE A 220 18.95 -14.16 -9.98
N PRO A 221 19.88 -14.75 -9.21
CA PRO A 221 21.05 -14.03 -8.78
C PRO A 221 22.06 -13.88 -9.92
N ILE A 222 22.77 -12.76 -9.95
CA ILE A 222 24.04 -12.63 -10.67
C ILE A 222 25.12 -12.37 -9.63
N ARG A 223 25.90 -13.40 -9.31
CA ARG A 223 27.04 -13.28 -8.40
C ARG A 223 28.08 -12.34 -9.00
N GLY A 224 28.59 -11.46 -8.16
CA GLY A 224 29.68 -10.56 -8.45
C GLY A 224 30.71 -10.64 -7.35
N GLN A 225 31.92 -11.05 -7.73
CA GLN A 225 33.09 -10.90 -6.89
C GLN A 225 33.83 -9.62 -7.25
N THR A 226 34.20 -8.86 -6.24
CA THR A 226 35.03 -7.65 -6.32
C THR A 226 36.04 -7.63 -5.18
N VAL A 227 37.01 -6.73 -5.27
CA VAL A 227 38.07 -6.55 -4.29
C VAL A 227 38.04 -5.11 -3.82
N LEU A 228 37.92 -4.89 -2.52
CA LEU A 228 38.10 -3.58 -1.92
C LEU A 228 39.58 -3.38 -1.61
N THR A 229 40.14 -2.27 -2.06
CA THR A 229 41.56 -1.92 -1.86
C THR A 229 41.73 -0.63 -1.08
N ASN A 230 42.94 -0.41 -0.54
CA ASN A 230 43.34 0.84 0.12
C ASN A 230 43.73 1.97 -0.87
N LEU A 231 43.48 1.79 -2.17
CA LEU A 231 43.67 2.83 -3.16
C LEU A 231 42.69 3.98 -2.88
N THR A 232 43.20 5.17 -2.62
CA THR A 232 42.40 6.37 -2.32
C THR A 232 42.72 7.54 -3.26
N ALA A 233 43.84 7.46 -3.98
CA ALA A 233 44.27 8.47 -4.95
C ALA A 233 43.45 8.46 -6.26
N ALA A 234 42.56 7.48 -6.45
CA ALA A 234 41.70 7.43 -7.63
C ALA A 234 40.73 8.63 -7.67
N ASP A 235 40.80 9.37 -8.78
CA ASP A 235 39.98 10.56 -9.05
C ASP A 235 39.07 10.40 -10.27
N LYS A 236 39.13 9.23 -10.93
CA LYS A 236 38.24 8.81 -12.01
C LYS A 236 37.68 7.41 -11.73
N THR A 237 36.50 7.13 -12.29
CA THR A 237 36.01 5.76 -12.41
C THR A 237 36.22 5.31 -13.85
N ILE A 238 36.78 4.12 -14.04
CA ILE A 238 37.06 3.60 -15.38
C ILE A 238 36.44 2.21 -15.47
N THR A 239 35.72 1.95 -16.55
CA THR A 239 35.17 0.64 -16.89
C THR A 239 35.69 0.21 -18.24
N THR A 240 36.18 -1.03 -18.32
CA THR A 240 36.56 -1.69 -19.57
C THR A 240 35.69 -2.92 -19.75
N GLN A 241 34.97 -2.98 -20.88
CA GLN A 241 34.25 -4.16 -21.34
C GLN A 241 35.05 -4.83 -22.46
N LYS A 242 35.49 -6.06 -22.20
CA LYS A 242 36.28 -6.83 -23.16
C LYS A 242 35.41 -7.60 -24.15
N LYS A 243 35.99 -7.94 -25.30
CA LYS A 243 35.32 -8.72 -26.35
C LYS A 243 34.92 -10.13 -25.90
N ASP A 244 35.62 -10.69 -24.90
CA ASP A 244 35.34 -12.00 -24.32
C ASP A 244 34.19 -11.98 -23.29
N GLY A 245 33.58 -10.81 -23.07
CA GLY A 245 32.49 -10.61 -22.14
C GLY A 245 32.94 -10.35 -20.69
N THR A 246 34.24 -10.36 -20.40
CA THR A 246 34.79 -10.00 -19.09
C THR A 246 34.87 -8.49 -18.89
N TRP A 247 34.89 -8.08 -17.62
CA TRP A 247 34.82 -6.68 -17.21
C TRP A 247 35.95 -6.36 -16.25
N SER A 248 36.51 -5.15 -16.39
CA SER A 248 37.39 -4.57 -15.38
C SER A 248 36.93 -3.16 -15.07
N PHE A 249 36.81 -2.82 -13.80
CA PHE A 249 36.42 -1.49 -13.37
C PHE A 249 37.09 -1.09 -12.06
N ILE A 250 37.26 0.22 -11.91
CA ILE A 250 37.76 0.88 -10.71
C ILE A 250 36.72 1.91 -10.28
N ILE A 251 36.21 1.77 -9.06
CA ILE A 251 35.16 2.62 -8.49
C ILE A 251 35.65 3.20 -7.15
N PRO A 252 36.15 4.45 -7.13
CA PRO A 252 36.60 5.08 -5.89
C PRO A 252 35.42 5.44 -4.98
N ARG A 253 35.51 5.13 -3.69
CA ARG A 253 34.53 5.55 -2.68
C ARG A 253 34.97 6.82 -1.97
N SER A 254 34.01 7.66 -1.61
CA SER A 254 34.24 8.88 -0.82
C SER A 254 34.81 8.58 0.58
N PHE A 255 35.40 9.61 1.19
CA PHE A 255 35.91 9.60 2.57
C PHE A 255 36.92 8.50 2.88
N ASN A 256 37.83 8.24 1.94
CA ASN A 256 38.83 7.17 2.06
C ASN A 256 38.20 5.78 2.33
N GLY A 257 36.98 5.56 1.82
CA GLY A 257 36.27 4.27 1.92
C GLY A 257 36.88 3.14 1.07
N GLY A 258 38.09 3.36 0.53
CA GLY A 258 38.78 2.49 -0.41
C GLY A 258 38.27 2.61 -1.84
N THR A 259 38.85 1.79 -2.71
CA THR A 259 38.44 1.68 -4.12
C THR A 259 38.03 0.25 -4.42
N VAL A 260 36.85 0.10 -5.03
CA VAL A 260 36.34 -1.19 -5.46
C VAL A 260 36.93 -1.50 -6.83
N ILE A 261 37.65 -2.61 -6.91
CA ILE A 261 38.15 -3.20 -8.14
C ILE A 261 37.27 -4.39 -8.46
N GLY A 262 36.69 -4.41 -9.65
CA GLY A 262 35.84 -5.52 -10.06
C GLY A 262 35.83 -5.71 -11.56
N GLY A 263 35.02 -6.64 -12.06
CA GLY A 263 34.25 -7.58 -11.27
C GLY A 263 33.65 -8.67 -12.13
N THR A 264 33.15 -9.72 -11.50
CA THR A 264 32.53 -10.84 -12.22
C THR A 264 31.03 -10.65 -12.43
N LYS A 265 30.51 -11.38 -13.43
CA LYS A 265 29.10 -11.48 -13.80
C LYS A 265 28.73 -12.95 -13.98
N GLU A 266 28.44 -13.62 -12.87
CA GLU A 266 28.18 -15.05 -12.84
C GLU A 266 26.67 -15.32 -12.62
N VAL A 267 25.95 -15.54 -13.72
CA VAL A 267 24.50 -15.74 -13.72
C VAL A 267 24.15 -17.08 -13.04
N GLY A 268 23.17 -17.05 -12.12
CA GLY A 268 22.67 -18.24 -11.43
C GLY A 268 23.63 -18.83 -10.38
N ASN A 269 24.77 -18.19 -10.12
CA ASN A 269 25.75 -18.70 -9.17
C ASN A 269 25.38 -18.33 -7.72
N TRP A 270 25.25 -19.36 -6.86
CA TRP A 270 24.90 -19.24 -5.45
C TRP A 270 26.09 -19.35 -4.48
N GLN A 271 27.31 -19.53 -4.99
CA GLN A 271 28.51 -19.64 -4.15
C GLN A 271 28.74 -18.37 -3.32
N LEU A 272 28.97 -18.55 -2.01
CA LEU A 272 29.17 -17.47 -1.05
C LEU A 272 30.63 -17.04 -0.93
N GLU A 273 31.55 -17.99 -1.07
CA GLU A 273 32.97 -17.75 -0.82
C GLU A 273 33.65 -17.03 -1.99
N PRO A 274 34.58 -16.11 -1.71
CA PRO A 274 35.42 -15.52 -2.74
C PRO A 274 36.47 -16.50 -3.25
N SER A 275 36.73 -16.49 -4.56
CA SER A 275 37.82 -17.24 -5.18
C SER A 275 39.11 -16.42 -5.21
N GLN A 276 40.22 -16.98 -4.69
CA GLN A 276 41.54 -16.33 -4.75
C GLN A 276 42.09 -16.23 -6.18
N GLU A 277 41.72 -17.18 -7.04
CA GLU A 277 42.04 -17.11 -8.46
C GLU A 277 41.34 -15.91 -9.11
N THR A 278 40.04 -15.75 -8.85
CA THR A 278 39.27 -14.59 -9.33
C THR A 278 39.83 -13.29 -8.77
N GLN A 279 40.20 -13.22 -7.49
CA GLN A 279 40.85 -12.03 -6.91
C GLN A 279 42.12 -11.66 -7.71
N SER A 280 42.99 -12.64 -7.96
CA SER A 280 44.24 -12.43 -8.71
C SER A 280 43.98 -11.94 -10.14
N GLN A 281 42.96 -12.50 -10.81
CA GLN A 281 42.54 -12.07 -12.15
C GLN A 281 42.01 -10.62 -12.15
N LEU A 282 41.19 -10.25 -11.17
CA LEU A 282 40.62 -8.90 -11.04
C LEU A 282 41.72 -7.85 -10.80
N LEU A 283 42.67 -8.14 -9.91
CA LEU A 283 43.81 -7.26 -9.65
C LEU A 283 44.70 -7.12 -10.90
N LYS A 284 45.00 -8.22 -11.59
CA LYS A 284 45.75 -8.20 -12.85
C LYS A 284 45.04 -7.38 -13.93
N ALA A 285 43.73 -7.50 -14.06
CA ALA A 285 42.95 -6.74 -15.03
C ALA A 285 42.92 -5.23 -14.72
N ALA A 286 43.01 -4.85 -13.44
CA ALA A 286 43.03 -3.45 -13.02
C ALA A 286 44.39 -2.76 -13.17
N GLN A 287 45.51 -3.52 -13.17
CA GLN A 287 46.87 -2.98 -13.31
C GLN A 287 47.05 -1.94 -14.43
N PRO A 288 46.58 -2.16 -15.68
CA PRO A 288 46.72 -1.16 -16.75
C PRO A 288 45.83 0.08 -16.58
N ILE A 289 44.77 -0.02 -15.77
CA ILE A 289 43.76 1.03 -15.59
C ILE A 289 44.09 1.92 -14.38
N ILE A 290 44.71 1.37 -13.34
CA ILE A 290 45.10 2.09 -12.11
C ILE A 290 45.88 3.38 -12.41
N PRO A 291 46.94 3.38 -13.25
CA PRO A 291 47.69 4.61 -13.56
C PRO A 291 46.88 5.68 -14.29
N GLN A 292 45.81 5.30 -14.99
CA GLN A 292 44.90 6.25 -15.67
C GLN A 292 43.87 6.84 -14.70
N ALA A 293 43.50 6.07 -13.68
CA ALA A 293 42.48 6.44 -12.71
C ALA A 293 43.02 7.30 -11.55
N CYS A 294 44.34 7.42 -11.39
CA CYS A 294 44.99 8.06 -10.25
C CYS A 294 45.96 9.15 -10.67
N ASP A 295 46.05 10.22 -9.88
CA ASP A 295 47.24 11.08 -9.86
C ASP A 295 48.45 10.28 -9.32
N LYS A 296 49.68 10.59 -9.76
CA LYS A 296 50.92 9.79 -9.63
C LYS A 296 51.40 9.51 -8.19
N LYS A 297 50.60 9.79 -7.16
CA LYS A 297 50.95 9.77 -5.74
C LYS A 297 50.87 8.38 -5.08
N GLN A 298 50.11 7.43 -5.63
CA GLN A 298 50.09 6.02 -5.19
C GLN A 298 50.43 5.12 -6.37
N THR A 299 51.49 4.32 -6.24
CA THR A 299 51.90 3.37 -7.28
C THR A 299 51.21 2.00 -7.05
N PRO A 300 51.01 1.17 -8.10
CA PRO A 300 50.35 -0.13 -7.98
C PRO A 300 50.92 -1.04 -6.87
N GLU A 301 52.21 -0.93 -6.57
CA GLU A 301 52.91 -1.75 -5.56
C GLU A 301 52.49 -1.40 -4.12
N THR A 302 51.94 -0.21 -3.90
CA THR A 302 51.45 0.24 -2.58
C THR A 302 49.99 -0.16 -2.32
N ILE A 303 49.29 -0.66 -3.34
CA ILE A 303 47.88 -1.04 -3.28
C ILE A 303 47.77 -2.41 -2.63
N LYS A 304 47.04 -2.46 -1.52
CA LYS A 304 46.76 -3.66 -0.73
C LYS A 304 45.27 -3.95 -0.76
N VAL A 305 44.95 -5.23 -0.80
CA VAL A 305 43.59 -5.72 -0.59
C VAL A 305 43.19 -5.47 0.86
N ILE A 306 42.06 -4.79 1.05
CA ILE A 306 41.41 -4.65 2.35
C ILE A 306 40.45 -5.82 2.56
N LYS A 307 39.66 -6.16 1.54
CA LYS A 307 38.59 -7.16 1.66
C LYS A 307 38.18 -7.75 0.31
N ASP A 308 37.99 -9.06 0.26
CA ASP A 308 37.21 -9.73 -0.78
C ASP A 308 35.71 -9.53 -0.57
N VAL A 309 35.00 -9.19 -1.63
CA VAL A 309 33.57 -8.90 -1.58
C VAL A 309 32.83 -9.82 -2.55
N VAL A 310 31.85 -10.55 -2.04
CA VAL A 310 30.89 -11.34 -2.83
C VAL A 310 29.50 -10.81 -2.55
N GLY A 311 28.80 -10.42 -3.61
CA GLY A 311 27.39 -10.05 -3.56
C GLY A 311 26.61 -10.71 -4.69
N ARG A 312 25.31 -10.93 -4.48
CA ARG A 312 24.39 -11.43 -5.50
C ARG A 312 23.45 -10.31 -5.91
N ARG A 313 23.60 -9.88 -7.16
CA ARG A 313 22.74 -8.88 -7.76
C ARG A 313 21.37 -9.52 -8.03
N PRO A 314 20.26 -8.94 -7.55
CA PRO A 314 18.95 -9.53 -7.73
C PRO A 314 18.40 -9.14 -9.11
N ALA A 315 18.70 -9.94 -10.12
CA ALA A 315 18.27 -9.69 -11.50
C ALA A 315 16.93 -10.37 -11.78
N ARG A 316 16.25 -9.90 -12.83
CA ARG A 316 14.98 -10.46 -13.27
C ARG A 316 14.87 -10.50 -14.78
N GLU A 317 14.34 -11.59 -15.32
CA GLU A 317 14.04 -11.70 -16.75
C GLU A 317 13.01 -10.64 -17.18
N GLY A 318 13.31 -9.93 -18.27
CA GLY A 318 12.48 -8.82 -18.74
C GLY A 318 12.63 -7.52 -17.94
N GLY A 319 13.58 -7.46 -17.00
CA GLY A 319 13.85 -6.25 -16.22
C GLY A 319 13.14 -6.16 -14.88
N MET A 320 13.32 -5.01 -14.23
CA MET A 320 12.68 -4.70 -12.95
C MET A 320 11.17 -4.83 -13.05
N ARG A 321 10.55 -5.40 -12.02
CA ARG A 321 9.10 -5.33 -11.83
C ARG A 321 8.80 -4.05 -11.05
N VAL A 322 8.15 -3.11 -11.73
CA VAL A 322 7.62 -1.85 -11.16
C VAL A 322 6.17 -1.72 -11.61
N GLU A 323 5.24 -2.19 -10.78
CA GLU A 323 3.81 -2.23 -11.05
C GLU A 323 3.00 -2.46 -9.76
N THR A 324 1.70 -2.17 -9.82
CA THR A 324 0.74 -2.45 -8.75
C THR A 324 0.08 -3.81 -8.97
N GLU A 325 0.01 -4.63 -7.92
CA GLU A 325 -0.78 -5.85 -7.84
C GLU A 325 -1.91 -5.64 -6.83
N ALA A 326 -3.15 -5.82 -7.28
CA ALA A 326 -4.32 -5.85 -6.42
C ALA A 326 -4.72 -7.30 -6.15
N ARG A 327 -5.03 -7.62 -4.89
CA ARG A 327 -5.49 -8.95 -4.50
C ARG A 327 -6.72 -8.84 -3.63
N ASP A 328 -7.73 -9.64 -3.93
CA ASP A 328 -8.86 -9.87 -3.04
C ASP A 328 -8.41 -10.75 -1.87
N THR A 329 -8.54 -10.24 -0.66
CA THR A 329 -8.12 -10.89 0.57
C THR A 329 -9.29 -10.97 1.54
N THR A 330 -9.14 -11.75 2.61
CA THR A 330 -10.13 -11.80 3.69
C THR A 330 -10.36 -10.44 4.39
N TRP A 331 -9.53 -9.43 4.12
CA TRP A 331 -9.62 -8.07 4.65
C TRP A 331 -9.96 -7.03 3.57
N GLY A 332 -10.55 -7.49 2.46
CA GLY A 332 -10.89 -6.68 1.29
C GLY A 332 -9.76 -6.62 0.25
N VAL A 333 -9.94 -5.78 -0.77
CA VAL A 333 -8.94 -5.59 -1.83
C VAL A 333 -7.72 -4.86 -1.27
N LYS A 334 -6.56 -5.52 -1.34
CA LYS A 334 -5.27 -4.98 -0.89
C LYS A 334 -4.35 -4.77 -2.08
N HIS A 335 -3.51 -3.75 -1.98
CA HIS A 335 -2.62 -3.33 -3.07
C HIS A 335 -1.16 -3.43 -2.66
N ALA A 336 -0.35 -4.12 -3.46
CA ALA A 336 1.09 -4.16 -3.32
C ALA A 336 1.76 -3.52 -4.54
N ILE A 337 2.65 -2.55 -4.35
CA ILE A 337 3.52 -2.04 -5.41
C ILE A 337 4.81 -2.84 -5.37
N HIS A 338 5.13 -3.53 -6.46
CA HIS A 338 6.38 -4.25 -6.60
C HIS A 338 7.46 -3.31 -7.14
N ALA A 339 8.67 -3.35 -6.58
CA ALA A 339 9.81 -2.56 -7.02
C ALA A 339 11.12 -3.35 -6.80
N TYR A 340 11.34 -4.39 -7.61
CA TYR A 340 12.45 -5.32 -7.40
C TYR A 340 13.02 -5.87 -8.73
N GLY A 341 14.13 -6.60 -8.68
CA GLY A 341 14.78 -7.17 -9.88
C GLY A 341 15.78 -6.24 -10.58
N ALA A 342 16.41 -5.31 -9.84
CA ALA A 342 17.28 -4.25 -10.38
C ALA A 342 18.63 -4.74 -10.96
N GLY A 343 18.98 -6.01 -10.77
CA GLY A 343 20.27 -6.56 -11.17
C GLY A 343 21.43 -5.71 -10.62
N GLY A 344 22.36 -5.34 -11.50
CA GLY A 344 23.51 -4.51 -11.16
C GLY A 344 23.25 -3.01 -11.09
N ARG A 345 22.01 -2.57 -11.36
CA ARG A 345 21.66 -1.16 -11.63
C ARG A 345 20.93 -0.48 -10.47
N GLY A 346 20.79 -1.13 -9.31
CA GLY A 346 19.93 -0.66 -8.23
C GLY A 346 20.22 0.77 -7.73
N PHE A 347 21.48 1.17 -7.61
CA PHE A 347 21.83 2.54 -7.17
C PHE A 347 21.52 3.58 -8.25
N GLU A 348 21.84 3.30 -9.52
CA GLU A 348 21.63 4.26 -10.61
C GLU A 348 20.17 4.43 -11.03
N LEU A 349 19.30 3.49 -10.67
CA LEU A 349 17.86 3.58 -10.91
C LEU A 349 17.08 4.08 -9.68
N SER A 350 17.74 4.15 -8.50
CA SER A 350 17.07 4.17 -7.20
C SER A 350 16.00 5.25 -7.02
N TRP A 351 16.37 6.53 -7.15
CA TRP A 351 15.45 7.65 -6.92
C TRP A 351 14.41 7.81 -8.02
N GLY A 352 14.76 7.42 -9.25
CA GLY A 352 13.80 7.36 -10.35
C GLY A 352 12.73 6.32 -10.13
N VAL A 353 13.12 5.11 -9.72
CA VAL A 353 12.19 4.03 -9.34
C VAL A 353 11.37 4.46 -8.12
N ALA A 354 11.98 5.06 -7.11
CA ALA A 354 11.28 5.55 -5.93
C ALA A 354 10.24 6.63 -6.25
N SER A 355 10.50 7.47 -7.25
CA SER A 355 9.54 8.48 -7.71
C SER A 355 8.34 7.83 -8.39
N GLU A 356 8.55 6.84 -9.27
CA GLU A 356 7.45 6.10 -9.88
C GLU A 356 6.66 5.25 -8.86
N VAL A 357 7.34 4.68 -7.86
CA VAL A 357 6.67 4.02 -6.72
C VAL A 357 5.78 5.01 -5.96
N ALA A 358 6.23 6.24 -5.75
CA ALA A 358 5.41 7.27 -5.10
C ALA A 358 4.23 7.72 -5.98
N GLU A 359 4.40 7.82 -7.29
CA GLU A 359 3.30 8.08 -8.24
C GLU A 359 2.22 6.98 -8.14
N LEU A 360 2.62 5.71 -8.25
CA LEU A 360 1.71 4.57 -8.08
C LEU A 360 1.06 4.54 -6.70
N ALA A 361 1.80 4.91 -5.64
CA ALA A 361 1.26 5.01 -4.31
C ALA A 361 0.21 6.13 -4.21
N SER A 362 0.46 7.29 -4.83
CA SER A 362 -0.50 8.41 -4.88
C SER A 362 -1.79 7.96 -5.54
N GLU A 363 -1.73 7.32 -6.70
CA GLU A 363 -2.91 6.82 -7.42
C GLU A 363 -3.73 5.85 -6.55
N ILE A 364 -3.07 4.94 -5.84
CA ILE A 364 -3.75 4.01 -4.94
C ILE A 364 -4.35 4.75 -3.75
N LEU A 365 -3.61 5.65 -3.10
CA LEU A 365 -4.08 6.39 -1.94
C LEU A 365 -5.24 7.32 -2.31
N GLU A 366 -5.17 7.99 -3.46
CA GLU A 366 -6.26 8.82 -4.02
C GLU A 366 -7.46 7.96 -4.38
N SER A 367 -7.27 6.78 -5.00
CA SER A 367 -8.39 5.87 -5.29
C SER A 367 -9.05 5.36 -4.00
N GLN A 368 -8.26 5.02 -2.97
CA GLN A 368 -8.76 4.65 -1.65
C GLN A 368 -9.43 5.83 -0.94
N SER A 369 -8.91 7.05 -1.13
CA SER A 369 -9.48 8.31 -0.66
C SER A 369 -10.70 8.77 -1.46
N SER A 370 -10.92 8.26 -2.67
CA SER A 370 -12.13 8.45 -3.48
C SER A 370 -13.17 7.35 -3.23
N MET A 371 -12.72 6.17 -2.78
CA MET A 371 -13.56 5.09 -2.25
C MET A 371 -13.99 5.37 -0.81
N SER A 372 -13.26 6.20 -0.05
CA SER A 372 -13.89 7.04 0.96
C SER A 372 -14.59 8.17 0.21
N THR A 373 -15.86 7.98 -0.13
CA THR A 373 -16.74 8.90 -0.86
C THR A 373 -16.23 10.35 -0.88
N PRO A 374 -16.14 11.01 -2.07
CA PRO A 374 -16.11 12.45 -2.10
C PRO A 374 -17.27 12.94 -1.22
N THR A 375 -16.96 13.74 -0.21
CA THR A 375 -17.94 14.70 0.31
C THR A 375 -18.15 15.70 -0.82
N ASP A 376 -18.90 15.26 -1.83
CA ASP A 376 -19.57 16.11 -2.76
C ASP A 376 -20.56 16.88 -1.88
N GLU A 377 -20.16 18.08 -1.43
CA GLU A 377 -20.93 18.94 -0.52
C GLU A 377 -22.34 19.25 -1.06
N ASN A 378 -22.59 18.89 -2.33
CA ASN A 378 -23.83 19.02 -3.07
C ASN A 378 -24.56 17.70 -3.42
N TRP A 379 -24.03 16.52 -3.07
CA TRP A 379 -24.75 15.26 -3.34
C TRP A 379 -26.01 15.17 -2.46
N GLN A 380 -27.13 14.80 -3.09
CA GLN A 380 -28.41 14.55 -2.42
C GLN A 380 -28.96 13.19 -2.84
N PRO A 381 -29.51 12.40 -1.90
CA PRO A 381 -30.11 11.12 -2.24
C PRO A 381 -31.41 11.33 -3.02
N LYS A 382 -31.67 10.47 -4.01
CA LYS A 382 -32.99 10.41 -4.65
C LYS A 382 -33.99 9.57 -3.86
N ALA A 383 -33.50 8.76 -2.91
CA ALA A 383 -34.31 7.99 -1.97
C ALA A 383 -33.56 7.74 -0.65
N ILE A 384 -34.31 7.70 0.45
CA ILE A 384 -33.79 7.36 1.78
C ILE A 384 -34.41 6.04 2.21
N VAL A 385 -33.57 5.06 2.52
CA VAL A 385 -34.01 3.69 2.82
C VAL A 385 -33.60 3.32 4.24
N PHE A 386 -34.52 2.75 5.01
CA PHE A 386 -34.31 2.45 6.42
C PHE A 386 -34.15 0.95 6.67
N ASP A 387 -33.32 0.60 7.64
CA ASP A 387 -33.53 -0.64 8.39
C ASP A 387 -34.78 -0.52 9.27
N LEU A 388 -35.69 -1.50 9.17
CA LEU A 388 -36.96 -1.47 9.90
C LEU A 388 -36.77 -1.68 11.41
N LEU A 389 -36.12 -2.78 11.80
CA LEU A 389 -36.26 -3.31 13.16
C LEU A 389 -35.50 -2.53 14.20
N THR A 390 -34.27 -2.07 13.92
CA THR A 390 -33.52 -1.25 14.88
C THR A 390 -33.36 0.18 14.41
N GLY A 391 -33.47 0.42 13.10
CA GLY A 391 -33.44 1.77 12.53
C GLY A 391 -34.69 2.59 12.86
N LEU A 392 -35.89 1.99 12.76
CA LEU A 392 -37.17 2.68 13.00
C LEU A 392 -37.92 2.21 14.25
N LEU A 393 -37.82 0.93 14.60
CA LEU A 393 -38.57 0.35 15.72
C LEU A 393 -37.68 0.13 16.94
N ASN A 394 -38.28 0.27 18.13
CA ASN A 394 -37.72 -0.31 19.34
C ASN A 394 -38.09 -1.79 19.42
N SER A 395 -37.39 -2.61 18.63
CA SER A 395 -37.55 -4.06 18.72
C SER A 395 -36.77 -4.68 19.88
N TRP A 396 -35.83 -3.98 20.51
CA TRP A 396 -35.03 -4.53 21.63
C TRP A 396 -35.91 -4.87 22.82
N ASP A 397 -36.77 -3.93 23.24
CA ASP A 397 -37.66 -4.14 24.39
C ASP A 397 -38.60 -5.33 24.19
N LEU A 398 -39.07 -5.57 22.97
CA LEU A 398 -39.94 -6.71 22.68
C LEU A 398 -39.19 -8.05 22.78
N TRP A 399 -37.95 -8.10 22.29
CA TRP A 399 -37.11 -9.30 22.43
C TRP A 399 -36.83 -9.58 23.91
N ASP A 400 -36.48 -8.55 24.67
CA ASP A 400 -36.24 -8.64 26.10
C ASP A 400 -37.50 -9.14 26.82
N ALA A 401 -38.65 -8.47 26.62
CA ALA A 401 -39.93 -8.80 27.26
C ALA A 401 -40.49 -10.20 26.91
N SER A 402 -40.03 -10.78 25.80
CA SER A 402 -40.43 -12.11 25.35
C SER A 402 -39.65 -13.24 26.05
N THR A 403 -38.54 -12.93 26.72
CA THR A 403 -37.81 -13.91 27.53
C THR A 403 -38.46 -14.13 28.90
N PRO A 404 -38.27 -15.29 29.56
CA PRO A 404 -38.78 -15.52 30.91
C PRO A 404 -38.24 -14.52 31.95
N SER A 405 -36.97 -14.11 31.81
CA SER A 405 -36.29 -13.17 32.70
C SER A 405 -36.70 -11.71 32.43
N LYS A 406 -37.14 -11.41 31.20
CA LYS A 406 -37.49 -10.06 30.74
C LYS A 406 -36.33 -9.07 30.81
N THR A 407 -35.10 -9.56 30.71
CA THR A 407 -33.88 -8.74 30.80
C THR A 407 -33.18 -8.62 29.45
N HIS A 408 -32.42 -7.54 29.30
CA HIS A 408 -31.59 -7.31 28.13
C HIS A 408 -30.49 -8.37 27.94
N GLU A 409 -30.03 -8.98 29.02
CA GLU A 409 -29.00 -10.02 28.95
C GLU A 409 -29.46 -11.23 28.13
N ASP A 410 -30.67 -11.74 28.39
CA ASP A 410 -31.21 -12.89 27.66
C ASP A 410 -31.74 -12.51 26.28
N GLY A 411 -32.50 -11.40 26.19
CA GLY A 411 -33.06 -10.94 24.91
C GLY A 411 -31.96 -10.53 23.93
N GLY A 412 -30.96 -9.78 24.39
CA GLY A 412 -29.79 -9.39 23.62
C GLY A 412 -28.96 -10.59 23.15
N ARG A 413 -28.71 -11.58 24.03
CA ARG A 413 -27.99 -12.81 23.67
C ARG A 413 -28.73 -13.63 22.62
N TRP A 414 -30.04 -13.79 22.77
CA TRP A 414 -30.88 -14.46 21.78
C TRP A 414 -30.86 -13.75 20.43
N ARG A 415 -31.00 -12.42 20.42
CA ARG A 415 -30.97 -11.62 19.20
C ARG A 415 -29.62 -11.65 18.51
N GLN A 416 -28.54 -11.56 19.28
CA GLN A 416 -27.18 -11.69 18.77
C GLN A 416 -26.99 -13.04 18.07
N ARG A 417 -27.50 -14.13 18.68
CA ARG A 417 -27.45 -15.44 18.06
C ARG A 417 -28.29 -15.53 16.79
N TYR A 418 -29.49 -14.96 16.78
CA TYR A 418 -30.32 -14.86 15.58
C TYR A 418 -29.58 -14.15 14.44
N LEU A 419 -28.92 -13.02 14.73
CA LEU A 419 -28.16 -12.29 13.72
C LEU A 419 -27.01 -13.14 13.15
N GLU A 420 -26.26 -13.86 14.00
CA GLU A 420 -25.20 -14.78 13.55
C GLU A 420 -25.71 -15.87 12.60
N ILE A 421 -26.87 -16.46 12.91
CA ILE A 421 -27.50 -17.47 12.05
C ILE A 421 -27.89 -16.85 10.71
N THR A 422 -28.51 -15.66 10.72
CA THR A 422 -28.92 -14.99 9.47
C THR A 422 -27.74 -14.58 8.59
N PHE A 423 -26.63 -14.13 9.18
CA PHE A 423 -25.44 -13.72 8.42
C PHE A 423 -24.75 -14.90 7.73
N GLY A 424 -24.94 -16.12 8.23
CA GLY A 424 -24.42 -17.36 7.64
C GLY A 424 -25.42 -18.17 6.82
N ALA A 425 -26.66 -17.71 6.64
CA ALA A 425 -27.74 -18.52 6.06
C ALA A 425 -27.59 -18.76 4.55
N GLY A 426 -26.93 -17.85 3.83
CA GLY A 426 -26.90 -17.85 2.36
C GLY A 426 -28.27 -17.44 1.81
N SER A 427 -29.00 -18.40 1.25
CA SER A 427 -30.38 -18.19 0.77
C SER A 427 -31.38 -18.06 1.92
N TYR A 428 -32.51 -17.40 1.65
CA TYR A 428 -33.57 -17.22 2.64
C TYR A 428 -34.07 -18.55 3.20
N LYS A 429 -34.15 -18.58 4.52
CA LYS A 429 -34.84 -19.58 5.33
C LYS A 429 -35.94 -18.86 6.13
N PRO A 430 -37.06 -19.51 6.49
CA PRO A 430 -38.15 -18.86 7.19
C PRO A 430 -37.70 -18.11 8.46
N TYR A 431 -38.04 -16.83 8.54
CA TYR A 431 -37.64 -15.93 9.64
C TYR A 431 -38.01 -16.51 11.02
N GLU A 432 -39.24 -16.96 11.16
CA GLU A 432 -39.78 -17.49 12.41
C GLU A 432 -39.03 -18.75 12.88
N ASP A 433 -38.55 -19.57 11.94
CA ASP A 433 -37.76 -20.76 12.26
C ASP A 433 -36.36 -20.40 12.75
N LEU A 434 -35.72 -19.38 12.17
CA LEU A 434 -34.43 -18.88 12.64
C LEU A 434 -34.54 -18.24 14.02
N VAL A 435 -35.64 -17.54 14.30
CA VAL A 435 -35.95 -16.98 15.63
C VAL A 435 -36.09 -18.10 16.67
N ARG A 436 -36.82 -19.17 16.36
CA ARG A 436 -36.96 -20.36 17.24
C ARG A 436 -35.64 -21.10 17.42
N GLN A 437 -34.90 -21.30 16.33
CA GLN A 437 -33.58 -21.95 16.36
C GLN A 437 -32.63 -21.18 17.27
N ALA A 438 -32.54 -19.86 17.10
CA ALA A 438 -31.69 -19.02 17.94
C ALA A 438 -32.06 -19.13 19.43
N ALA A 439 -33.36 -19.20 19.75
CA ALA A 439 -33.82 -19.35 21.13
C ALA A 439 -33.35 -20.68 21.74
N ALA A 440 -33.52 -21.77 21.00
CA ALA A 440 -33.10 -23.10 21.42
C ALA A 440 -31.57 -23.16 21.64
N GLU A 441 -30.78 -22.57 20.75
CA GLU A 441 -29.31 -22.59 20.82
C GLU A 441 -28.76 -21.77 21.99
N VAL A 442 -29.45 -20.72 22.44
CA VAL A 442 -29.06 -19.97 23.65
C VAL A 442 -29.70 -20.51 24.93
N GLY A 443 -30.49 -21.58 24.84
CA GLY A 443 -31.11 -22.26 25.98
C GLY A 443 -32.39 -21.60 26.50
N LEU A 444 -33.07 -20.78 25.69
CA LEU A 444 -34.39 -20.23 26.04
C LEU A 444 -35.51 -21.27 25.80
N PRO A 445 -36.57 -21.27 26.63
CA PRO A 445 -37.71 -22.15 26.41
C PRO A 445 -38.48 -21.78 25.15
N ALA A 446 -39.17 -22.76 24.55
CA ALA A 446 -39.99 -22.54 23.36
C ALA A 446 -41.09 -21.47 23.53
N SER A 447 -41.48 -21.16 24.78
CA SER A 447 -42.41 -20.07 25.06
C SER A 447 -41.87 -18.68 24.69
N ALA A 448 -40.56 -18.48 24.64
CA ALA A 448 -39.95 -17.19 24.32
C ALA A 448 -40.16 -16.75 22.84
N PRO A 449 -39.77 -17.55 21.83
CA PRO A 449 -40.06 -17.23 20.42
C PRO A 449 -41.58 -17.12 20.15
N GLU A 450 -42.41 -17.94 20.79
CA GLU A 450 -43.86 -17.85 20.62
C GLU A 450 -44.44 -16.57 21.23
N ALA A 451 -43.91 -16.10 22.37
CA ALA A 451 -44.29 -14.81 22.95
C ALA A 451 -43.87 -13.64 22.06
N LEU A 452 -42.67 -13.68 21.46
CA LEU A 452 -42.19 -12.66 20.53
C LEU A 452 -43.09 -12.54 19.31
N LEU A 453 -43.37 -13.66 18.65
CA LEU A 453 -44.20 -13.69 17.44
C LEU A 453 -45.65 -13.30 17.73
N LYS A 454 -46.20 -13.75 18.87
CA LYS A 454 -47.57 -13.39 19.29
C LYS A 454 -47.71 -11.89 19.59
N ASN A 455 -46.70 -11.28 20.19
CA ASN A 455 -46.74 -9.87 20.61
C ASN A 455 -46.10 -8.93 19.58
N TRP A 456 -45.84 -9.40 18.36
CA TRP A 456 -45.22 -8.62 17.29
C TRP A 456 -45.93 -7.29 17.01
N SER A 457 -47.25 -7.25 17.20
CA SER A 457 -48.06 -6.04 17.03
C SER A 457 -47.84 -4.94 18.06
N SER A 458 -47.13 -5.24 19.15
CA SER A 458 -46.81 -4.26 20.19
C SER A 458 -45.58 -3.40 19.87
N LEU A 459 -44.87 -3.67 18.77
CA LEU A 459 -43.69 -2.92 18.34
C LEU A 459 -43.99 -1.41 18.24
N LYS A 460 -43.15 -0.62 18.91
CA LYS A 460 -43.24 0.84 18.89
C LYS A 460 -42.13 1.42 18.04
N ALA A 461 -42.47 2.45 17.27
CA ALA A 461 -41.46 3.28 16.64
C ALA A 461 -40.64 4.03 17.69
N TRP A 462 -39.39 4.36 17.38
CA TRP A 462 -38.64 5.31 18.20
C TRP A 462 -39.38 6.65 18.23
N GLU A 463 -39.25 7.38 19.33
CA GLU A 463 -40.01 8.61 19.60
C GLU A 463 -39.93 9.63 18.46
N GLU A 464 -38.75 9.77 17.84
CA GLU A 464 -38.49 10.73 16.77
C GLU A 464 -38.94 10.28 15.36
N VAL A 465 -39.35 9.01 15.18
CA VAL A 465 -39.63 8.45 13.85
C VAL A 465 -40.82 9.11 13.15
N PRO A 466 -41.99 9.33 13.80
CA PRO A 466 -43.13 9.97 13.15
C PRO A 466 -42.79 11.33 12.51
N SER A 467 -42.12 12.21 13.27
CA SER A 467 -41.77 13.55 12.80
C SER A 467 -40.70 13.53 11.72
N VAL A 468 -39.68 12.67 11.85
CA VAL A 468 -38.63 12.52 10.83
C VAL A 468 -39.19 12.02 9.50
N LEU A 469 -40.01 10.97 9.51
CA LEU A 469 -40.57 10.39 8.29
C LEU A 469 -41.46 11.38 7.54
N GLN A 470 -42.30 12.14 8.27
CA GLN A 470 -43.12 13.20 7.70
C GLN A 470 -42.27 14.34 7.12
N ALA A 471 -41.21 14.75 7.83
CA ALA A 471 -40.30 15.78 7.33
C ALA A 471 -39.62 15.35 6.03
N LEU A 472 -39.15 14.10 5.91
CA LEU A 472 -38.53 13.59 4.68
C LEU A 472 -39.50 13.58 3.49
N LYS A 473 -40.76 13.17 3.71
CA LYS A 473 -41.79 13.24 2.67
C LYS A 473 -42.10 14.68 2.27
N ALA A 474 -42.16 15.61 3.22
CA ALA A 474 -42.36 17.02 2.94
C ALA A 474 -41.20 17.64 2.14
N GLN A 475 -39.99 17.10 2.24
CA GLN A 475 -38.84 17.46 1.39
C GLN A 475 -38.86 16.78 0.01
N GLY A 476 -39.82 15.89 -0.27
CA GLY A 476 -39.97 15.21 -1.56
C GLY A 476 -39.10 13.97 -1.74
N TYR A 477 -38.46 13.46 -0.68
CA TYR A 477 -37.71 12.20 -0.77
C TYR A 477 -38.65 11.01 -0.96
N ARG A 478 -38.23 10.07 -1.82
CA ARG A 478 -38.77 8.71 -1.77
C ARG A 478 -38.24 8.02 -0.53
N VAL A 479 -39.12 7.40 0.26
CA VAL A 479 -38.80 6.75 1.52
C VAL A 479 -39.11 5.26 1.40
N GLY A 480 -38.09 4.43 1.61
CA GLY A 480 -38.19 2.98 1.53
C GLY A 480 -37.73 2.26 2.79
N VAL A 481 -38.00 0.96 2.86
CA VAL A 481 -37.60 0.13 4.00
C VAL A 481 -37.14 -1.26 3.58
N ILE A 482 -36.05 -1.74 4.19
CA ILE A 482 -35.54 -3.11 4.02
C ILE A 482 -35.50 -3.80 5.39
N THR A 483 -36.04 -5.01 5.48
CA THR A 483 -36.13 -5.76 6.73
C THR A 483 -35.71 -7.22 6.58
N ASN A 484 -35.10 -7.77 7.63
CA ASN A 484 -34.78 -9.20 7.74
C ASN A 484 -36.01 -10.07 8.08
N CYS A 485 -37.22 -9.52 8.14
CA CYS A 485 -38.43 -10.29 8.45
C CYS A 485 -38.92 -11.17 7.29
N SER A 486 -39.85 -12.08 7.60
CA SER A 486 -40.77 -12.68 6.62
C SER A 486 -41.69 -11.62 5.99
N LYS A 487 -42.39 -11.95 4.91
CA LYS A 487 -43.43 -11.09 4.34
C LYS A 487 -44.48 -10.71 5.38
N HIS A 488 -45.02 -11.70 6.10
CA HIS A 488 -46.09 -11.47 7.07
C HIS A 488 -45.65 -10.53 8.20
N SER A 489 -44.58 -10.89 8.92
CA SER A 489 -44.08 -10.13 10.05
C SER A 489 -43.51 -8.76 9.62
N GLY A 490 -42.91 -8.70 8.43
CA GLY A 490 -42.35 -7.48 7.85
C GLY A 490 -43.42 -6.45 7.51
N TYR A 491 -44.40 -6.79 6.67
CA TYR A 491 -45.47 -5.86 6.29
C TYR A 491 -46.36 -5.49 7.48
N PHE A 492 -46.58 -6.40 8.43
CA PHE A 492 -47.28 -6.05 9.68
C PHE A 492 -46.55 -4.93 10.43
N ALA A 493 -45.24 -5.06 10.64
CA ALA A 493 -44.44 -4.05 11.33
C ALA A 493 -44.35 -2.73 10.54
N ILE A 494 -44.27 -2.81 9.21
CA ILE A 494 -44.28 -1.63 8.32
C ILE A 494 -45.57 -0.85 8.48
N HIS A 495 -46.74 -1.51 8.39
CA HIS A 495 -48.02 -0.84 8.58
C HIS A 495 -48.17 -0.23 9.98
N GLY A 496 -47.61 -0.88 11.01
CA GLY A 496 -47.56 -0.31 12.35
C GLY A 496 -46.72 0.98 12.43
N VAL A 497 -45.63 1.10 11.66
CA VAL A 497 -44.85 2.35 11.55
C VAL A 497 -45.66 3.40 10.79
N GLU A 498 -46.31 3.03 9.69
CA GLU A 498 -47.15 3.95 8.89
C GLU A 498 -48.30 4.54 9.71
N GLU A 499 -48.98 3.72 10.51
CA GLU A 499 -50.02 4.16 11.44
C GLU A 499 -49.44 5.14 12.47
N GLN A 500 -48.36 4.77 13.16
CA GLN A 500 -47.71 5.62 14.16
C GLN A 500 -47.18 6.94 13.57
N ALA A 501 -46.69 6.93 12.33
CA ALA A 501 -46.22 8.13 11.62
C ALA A 501 -47.35 8.99 11.06
N SER A 502 -48.58 8.48 10.99
CA SER A 502 -49.77 9.21 10.54
C SER A 502 -50.50 9.92 11.69
N VAL A 503 -50.37 9.42 12.93
CA VAL A 503 -51.03 10.02 14.09
C VAL A 503 -50.50 11.43 14.36
N GLY A 504 -51.41 12.41 14.37
CA GLY A 504 -51.07 13.82 14.67
C GLY A 504 -50.61 14.63 13.46
N PHE A 505 -50.65 14.08 12.25
CA PHE A 505 -50.30 14.77 11.00
C PHE A 505 -51.50 14.83 10.04
N GLU A 506 -51.55 15.88 9.20
CA GLU A 506 -52.66 16.08 8.25
C GLU A 506 -52.66 15.04 7.11
N THR A 507 -51.48 14.61 6.68
CA THR A 507 -51.31 13.61 5.62
C THR A 507 -50.86 12.28 6.20
N PRO A 508 -51.55 11.17 5.87
CA PRO A 508 -51.10 9.84 6.28
C PRO A 508 -49.76 9.52 5.63
N PHE A 509 -48.87 8.90 6.38
CA PHE A 509 -47.56 8.46 5.90
C PHE A 509 -47.65 7.04 5.33
N THR A 510 -47.06 6.83 4.15
CA THR A 510 -46.83 5.51 3.56
C THR A 510 -45.45 5.42 2.94
N PHE A 511 -44.81 4.25 3.03
CA PHE A 511 -43.55 3.99 2.34
C PHE A 511 -43.76 3.89 0.83
N ASP A 512 -42.81 4.40 0.04
CA ASP A 512 -42.84 4.27 -1.43
C ASP A 512 -42.43 2.86 -1.88
N ALA A 513 -41.60 2.19 -1.09
CA ALA A 513 -41.19 0.81 -1.32
C ALA A 513 -40.83 0.09 -0.02
N ALA A 514 -41.12 -1.20 0.02
CA ALA A 514 -40.67 -2.10 1.07
C ALA A 514 -40.13 -3.40 0.48
N VAL A 515 -39.11 -3.97 1.12
CA VAL A 515 -38.59 -5.30 0.80
C VAL A 515 -38.30 -6.07 2.08
N THR A 516 -38.85 -7.28 2.18
CA THR A 516 -38.52 -8.24 3.23
C THR A 516 -37.44 -9.23 2.79
N ALA A 517 -36.78 -9.92 3.73
CA ALA A 517 -35.78 -10.93 3.40
C ALA A 517 -36.37 -12.12 2.62
N GLU A 518 -37.66 -12.41 2.83
CA GLU A 518 -38.38 -13.41 2.05
C GLU A 518 -38.60 -12.96 0.60
N GLU A 519 -38.80 -11.66 0.36
CA GLU A 519 -38.96 -11.10 -0.99
C GLU A 519 -37.63 -10.99 -1.73
N SER A 520 -36.56 -10.56 -1.05
CA SER A 520 -35.23 -10.49 -1.66
C SER A 520 -34.63 -11.88 -1.89
N GLY A 521 -35.07 -12.89 -1.12
CA GLY A 521 -34.45 -14.21 -1.08
C GLY A 521 -33.16 -14.26 -0.25
N PHE A 522 -32.82 -13.19 0.47
CA PHE A 522 -31.58 -13.05 1.23
C PHE A 522 -31.77 -12.22 2.51
N TYR A 523 -31.05 -12.58 3.56
CA TYR A 523 -30.92 -11.74 4.76
C TYR A 523 -29.81 -10.70 4.57
N LYS A 524 -30.03 -9.46 5.02
CA LYS A 524 -28.94 -8.50 5.21
C LYS A 524 -27.87 -9.11 6.14
N PRO A 525 -26.56 -8.92 5.87
CA PRO A 525 -25.97 -7.81 5.13
C PRO A 525 -25.42 -8.15 3.73
N VAL A 526 -25.91 -9.19 3.05
CA VAL A 526 -25.45 -9.47 1.67
C VAL A 526 -26.01 -8.44 0.68
N LYS A 527 -25.24 -8.15 -0.38
CA LYS A 527 -25.54 -7.10 -1.38
C LYS A 527 -26.93 -7.24 -1.99
N GLU A 528 -27.34 -8.47 -2.29
CA GLU A 528 -28.61 -8.82 -2.93
C GLU A 528 -29.82 -8.40 -2.08
N ALA A 529 -29.70 -8.47 -0.75
CA ALA A 529 -30.76 -8.03 0.16
C ALA A 529 -31.01 -6.51 0.05
N TYR A 530 -29.96 -5.71 -0.18
CA TYR A 530 -30.08 -4.27 -0.38
C TYR A 530 -30.53 -3.90 -1.79
N HIS A 531 -30.01 -4.59 -2.80
CA HIS A 531 -30.30 -4.30 -4.21
C HIS A 531 -31.75 -4.60 -4.59
N ALA A 532 -32.44 -5.46 -3.85
CA ALA A 532 -33.83 -5.83 -4.10
C ALA A 532 -34.82 -4.65 -4.04
N ILE A 533 -34.50 -3.53 -3.36
CA ILE A 533 -35.38 -2.36 -3.31
C ILE A 533 -35.21 -1.42 -4.51
N LEU A 534 -34.07 -1.48 -5.20
CA LEU A 534 -33.70 -0.53 -6.26
C LEU A 534 -34.76 -0.46 -7.39
N PRO A 535 -35.26 -1.59 -7.93
CA PRO A 535 -36.25 -1.55 -9.00
C PRO A 535 -37.60 -1.01 -8.53
N LYS A 536 -37.96 -1.21 -7.25
CA LYS A 536 -39.22 -0.70 -6.68
C LYS A 536 -39.17 0.82 -6.52
N LEU A 537 -38.00 1.37 -6.21
CA LEU A 537 -37.79 2.80 -6.06
C LEU A 537 -37.47 3.48 -7.40
N GLY A 538 -36.94 2.78 -8.39
CA GLY A 538 -36.50 3.38 -9.66
C GLY A 538 -35.28 4.29 -9.47
N VAL A 539 -34.25 3.77 -8.77
CA VAL A 539 -32.99 4.44 -8.44
C VAL A 539 -31.83 3.45 -8.50
N GLU A 540 -30.61 3.97 -8.60
CA GLU A 540 -29.38 3.18 -8.46
C GLU A 540 -28.90 3.18 -7.00
N ALA A 541 -27.99 2.28 -6.64
CA ALA A 541 -27.48 2.18 -5.26
C ALA A 541 -26.80 3.47 -4.78
N GLU A 542 -26.07 4.14 -5.66
CA GLU A 542 -25.39 5.42 -5.38
C GLU A 542 -26.33 6.61 -5.14
N ASP A 543 -27.60 6.47 -5.50
CA ASP A 543 -28.66 7.47 -5.26
C ASP A 543 -29.31 7.31 -3.87
N ILE A 544 -28.98 6.25 -3.12
CA ILE A 544 -29.61 5.93 -1.84
C ILE A 544 -28.76 6.41 -0.67
N LEU A 545 -29.44 7.08 0.26
CA LEU A 545 -28.98 7.20 1.64
C LEU A 545 -29.64 6.09 2.48
N PHE A 546 -28.86 5.11 2.90
CA PHE A 546 -29.32 4.04 3.77
C PHE A 546 -29.15 4.43 5.25
N VAL A 547 -30.20 4.29 6.02
CA VAL A 547 -30.22 4.56 7.46
C VAL A 547 -30.11 3.23 8.21
N ALA A 548 -28.89 2.91 8.61
CA ALA A 548 -28.58 1.69 9.33
C ALA A 548 -29.03 1.79 10.79
N GLY A 549 -29.69 0.74 11.28
CA GLY A 549 -29.99 0.55 12.70
C GLY A 549 -29.04 -0.43 13.40
N SER A 550 -28.18 -1.12 12.66
CA SER A 550 -27.30 -2.16 13.17
C SER A 550 -25.88 -2.01 12.61
N ALA A 551 -24.88 -2.45 13.37
CA ALA A 551 -23.49 -2.37 12.93
C ALA A 551 -23.21 -3.20 11.66
N GLY A 552 -23.93 -4.32 11.47
CA GLY A 552 -23.82 -5.14 10.25
C GLY A 552 -24.38 -4.46 9.01
N ASP A 553 -25.43 -3.65 9.17
CA ASP A 553 -26.03 -2.89 8.07
C ASP A 553 -25.13 -1.76 7.58
N VAL A 554 -24.30 -1.17 8.46
CA VAL A 554 -23.33 -0.13 8.05
C VAL A 554 -22.36 -0.67 7.00
N GLU A 555 -21.76 -1.82 7.29
CA GLU A 555 -20.85 -2.49 6.37
C GLU A 555 -21.60 -3.02 5.13
N GLY A 556 -22.74 -3.67 5.33
CA GLY A 556 -23.51 -4.29 4.24
C GLY A 556 -24.03 -3.29 3.20
N ALA A 557 -24.66 -2.20 3.64
CA ALA A 557 -25.19 -1.19 2.74
C ALA A 557 -24.08 -0.42 2.02
N THR A 558 -22.96 -0.16 2.71
CA THR A 558 -21.76 0.44 2.10
C THR A 558 -21.20 -0.48 0.99
N ASN A 559 -21.07 -1.78 1.27
CA ASN A 559 -20.60 -2.76 0.29
C ASN A 559 -21.61 -2.96 -0.87
N ALA A 560 -22.88 -2.63 -0.66
CA ALA A 560 -23.90 -2.59 -1.71
C ALA A 560 -23.83 -1.32 -2.58
N GLY A 561 -22.94 -0.37 -2.28
CA GLY A 561 -22.76 0.88 -3.03
C GLY A 561 -23.68 2.02 -2.60
N MET A 562 -24.32 1.92 -1.43
CA MET A 562 -25.15 2.98 -0.86
C MET A 562 -24.34 3.89 0.05
N LYS A 563 -24.73 5.16 0.18
CA LYS A 563 -24.20 6.02 1.26
C LYS A 563 -24.95 5.71 2.54
N VAL A 564 -24.27 5.69 3.68
CA VAL A 564 -24.87 5.22 4.94
C VAL A 564 -24.80 6.29 6.03
N VAL A 565 -25.89 6.48 6.76
CA VAL A 565 -25.87 7.07 8.11
C VAL A 565 -26.25 6.00 9.12
N TRP A 566 -25.69 6.09 10.32
CA TRP A 566 -25.92 5.11 11.38
C TRP A 566 -26.75 5.72 12.51
N HIS A 567 -28.00 5.29 12.60
CA HIS A 567 -28.85 5.53 13.76
C HIS A 567 -28.51 4.51 14.85
N ASN A 568 -27.51 4.82 15.67
CA ASN A 568 -26.99 3.94 16.72
C ASN A 568 -27.66 4.22 18.08
N LYS A 569 -29.00 4.06 18.14
CA LYS A 569 -29.83 4.42 19.31
C LYS A 569 -29.34 3.81 20.63
N ILE A 570 -28.91 2.55 20.59
CA ILE A 570 -28.51 1.77 21.77
C ILE A 570 -26.97 1.69 21.96
N GLY A 571 -26.18 2.36 21.11
CA GLY A 571 -24.72 2.42 21.26
C GLY A 571 -23.98 1.09 20.97
N LEU A 572 -24.39 0.39 19.92
CA LEU A 572 -23.71 -0.81 19.43
C LEU A 572 -22.27 -0.50 19.00
N THR A 573 -21.35 -1.42 19.28
CA THR A 573 -19.97 -1.34 18.80
C THR A 573 -19.92 -1.51 17.29
N LYS A 574 -19.10 -0.68 16.62
CA LYS A 574 -18.83 -0.78 15.19
C LYS A 574 -18.33 -2.18 14.81
N LYS A 575 -18.84 -2.72 13.70
CA LYS A 575 -18.35 -3.96 13.06
C LYS A 575 -17.90 -3.62 11.65
N GLY A 576 -16.78 -4.19 11.21
CA GLY A 576 -16.23 -3.91 9.89
C GLY A 576 -15.47 -2.59 9.81
N ASN A 577 -15.14 -2.19 8.58
CA ASN A 577 -14.30 -1.03 8.29
C ASN A 577 -15.11 0.17 7.78
N ALA A 578 -16.33 -0.05 7.25
CA ALA A 578 -17.18 0.99 6.69
C ALA A 578 -17.41 2.16 7.67
N VAL A 579 -17.25 3.39 7.19
CA VAL A 579 -17.47 4.61 7.98
C VAL A 579 -18.78 5.23 7.51
N PRO A 580 -19.81 5.34 8.36
CA PRO A 580 -21.02 6.04 7.97
C PRO A 580 -20.73 7.54 7.81
N LEU A 581 -21.47 8.22 6.92
CA LEU A 581 -21.41 9.67 6.76
C LEU A 581 -21.68 10.41 8.08
N ARG A 582 -22.50 9.81 8.94
CA ARG A 582 -22.81 10.29 10.27
C ARG A 582 -23.25 9.13 11.16
N GLU A 583 -22.81 9.13 12.40
CA GLU A 583 -23.33 8.27 13.46
C GLU A 583 -23.99 9.13 14.52
N SER A 584 -25.21 8.78 14.95
CA SER A 584 -25.89 9.46 16.04
C SER A 584 -26.82 8.55 16.82
N ARG A 585 -27.11 8.94 18.07
CA ARG A 585 -28.06 8.25 18.95
C ARG A 585 -29.51 8.66 18.73
N THR A 586 -29.77 9.65 17.90
CA THR A 586 -31.14 10.05 17.53
C THR A 586 -31.27 10.12 16.02
N LEU A 587 -32.46 9.78 15.52
CA LEU A 587 -32.69 9.69 14.07
C LEU A 587 -32.64 11.06 13.39
N ASP A 588 -33.12 12.11 14.07
CA ASP A 588 -33.10 13.49 13.58
C ASP A 588 -31.68 14.01 13.39
N ASP A 589 -30.77 13.72 14.31
CA ASP A 589 -29.37 14.11 14.17
C ASP A 589 -28.63 13.24 13.15
N ALA A 590 -28.91 11.92 13.10
CA ALA A 590 -28.36 11.03 12.07
C ALA A 590 -28.71 11.51 10.63
N LEU A 591 -29.88 12.15 10.47
CA LEU A 591 -30.36 12.71 9.21
C LEU A 591 -30.23 14.24 9.13
N LYS A 592 -29.45 14.86 10.01
CA LYS A 592 -29.24 16.31 10.02
C LYS A 592 -28.60 16.76 8.71
N GLY A 593 -29.33 17.61 7.99
CA GLY A 593 -28.98 18.08 6.64
C GLY A 593 -29.96 17.62 5.56
N TYR A 594 -30.78 16.59 5.84
CA TYR A 594 -31.82 16.09 4.93
C TYR A 594 -33.24 16.48 5.39
N LEU A 595 -33.38 17.08 6.57
CA LEU A 595 -34.68 17.42 7.19
C LEU A 595 -35.13 18.87 6.98
N THR A 596 -34.23 19.77 6.57
CA THR A 596 -34.53 21.20 6.39
C THR A 596 -34.43 21.61 4.92
N LYS A 597 -35.36 22.46 4.47
CA LYS A 597 -35.30 23.12 3.16
C LYS A 597 -34.04 24.00 3.13
N ARG A 598 -33.16 23.84 2.14
CA ARG A 598 -32.16 24.88 1.85
C ARG A 598 -32.90 26.04 1.18
N GLU A 599 -32.64 27.26 1.62
CA GLU A 599 -33.03 28.47 0.88
C GLU A 599 -32.34 28.39 -0.49
N GLU A 600 -33.13 28.59 -1.56
CA GLU A 600 -32.67 28.53 -2.96
C GLU A 600 -31.57 29.55 -3.28
#